data_AF-A0A351V963-F1
#
_entry.id   AF-A0A351V963-F1
#
_cell.length_a   1.000
_cell.length_b   1.000
_cell.length_c   1.000
_cell.angle_alpha   90.00
_cell.angle_beta   90.00
_cell.angle_gamma   90.00
#
_symmetry.space_group_name_H-M   'P 1'
#
loop_
_entity.id
_entity.type
_entity.pdbx_description
1 polymer ?
#
loop_
_entity_poly.entity_id
_entity_poly.type
_entity_poly.pdbx_seq_one_letter_code
_entity_poly.pdbx_strand_id
1 'polypeptide(L)' 'MKADSRGTGMQLNRNDIIKDGRNIYGVFCILGSVIYVKPVPDVNGTPVYGLGEVLKYYRKIEVMGK' A
#
# COMPACT_ATOMS: atom_id res chain seq x y z
N MET A 1 -8.62 11.08 6.36
CA MET A 1 -7.98 9.99 7.14
C MET A 1 -9.10 9.17 7.76
N LYS A 2 -9.30 7.91 7.36
CA LYS A 2 -10.20 7.01 8.10
C LYS A 2 -9.36 6.35 9.19
N ALA A 3 -9.56 6.80 10.42
CA ALA A 3 -9.00 6.18 11.60
C ALA A 3 -9.87 4.96 11.97
N ASP A 4 -9.23 3.83 12.19
CA ASP A 4 -9.79 2.74 12.99
C ASP A 4 -10.13 3.30 14.38
N SER A 5 -11.35 3.02 14.84
CA SER A 5 -11.87 3.40 16.15
C SER A 5 -11.14 2.71 17.33
N ARG A 6 -10.05 1.96 17.06
CA ARG A 6 -9.19 1.29 18.05
C ARG A 6 -7.70 1.68 17.98
N GLY A 7 -7.35 2.78 17.30
CA GLY A 7 -6.10 3.53 17.48
C GLY A 7 -4.81 2.70 17.59
N THR A 8 -4.20 2.33 16.45
CA THR A 8 -2.73 2.33 16.23
C THR A 8 -2.30 1.67 14.91
N GLY A 9 -3.17 0.90 14.23
CA GLY A 9 -2.80 0.16 13.02
C GLY A 9 -3.13 0.87 11.71
N MET A 10 -2.18 0.89 10.76
CA MET A 10 -2.47 1.23 9.36
C MET A 10 -3.30 0.11 8.72
N GLN A 11 -4.37 0.47 8.01
CA GLN A 11 -5.19 -0.47 7.25
C GLN A 11 -5.26 -0.02 5.79
N LEU A 12 -4.52 -0.73 4.94
CA LEU A 12 -4.63 -0.58 3.49
C LEU A 12 -5.94 -1.18 2.99
N ASN A 13 -6.46 -0.58 1.93
CA ASN A 13 -7.58 -1.07 1.15
C ASN A 13 -7.12 -1.48 -0.25
N ARG A 14 -7.92 -2.30 -0.91
CA ARG A 14 -7.73 -2.58 -2.33
C ARG A 14 -7.79 -1.27 -3.12
N ASN A 15 -6.85 -1.10 -4.05
CA ASN A 15 -6.61 0.09 -4.87
C ASN A 15 -5.97 1.28 -4.15
N ASP A 16 -5.59 1.16 -2.86
CA ASP A 16 -4.74 2.17 -2.25
C ASP A 16 -3.41 2.26 -3.00
N ILE A 17 -2.85 3.47 -3.05
CA ILE A 17 -1.63 3.76 -3.79
C ILE A 17 -0.46 3.88 -2.82
N ILE A 18 0.57 3.06 -3.06
CA ILE A 18 1.83 3.05 -2.33
C ILE A 18 2.94 3.59 -3.25
N LYS A 19 3.76 4.50 -2.73
CA LYS A 19 4.92 5.04 -3.44
C LYS A 19 6.24 4.50 -2.89
N ASP A 20 7.11 4.09 -3.79
CA ASP A 20 8.49 3.72 -3.53
C ASP A 20 9.43 4.48 -4.47
N GLY A 21 9.99 5.59 -4.00
CA GLY A 21 10.80 6.48 -4.82
C GLY A 21 10.00 7.03 -6.02
N ARG A 22 10.36 6.62 -7.24
CA ARG A 22 9.66 6.98 -8.50
C ARG A 22 8.61 5.95 -8.91
N ASN A 23 8.57 4.79 -8.27
CA ASN A 23 7.63 3.73 -8.58
C ASN A 23 6.34 3.93 -7.80
N ILE A 24 5.22 3.65 -8.46
CA ILE A 24 3.89 3.74 -7.88
C ILE A 24 3.24 2.37 -8.04
N TYR A 25 2.68 1.89 -6.93
CA TYR A 25 2.01 0.60 -6.90
C TYR A 25 0.59 0.74 -6.37
N GLY A 26 -0.34 0.05 -7.02
CA GLY A 26 -1.70 -0.15 -6.53
C GLY A 26 -1.79 -1.41 -5.69
N VAL A 27 -2.40 -1.33 -4.52
CA VAL A 27 -2.70 -2.49 -3.67
C VAL A 27 -3.72 -3.37 -4.36
N PHE A 28 -3.34 -4.62 -4.64
CA PHE A 28 -4.22 -5.59 -5.27
C PHE A 28 -4.92 -6.48 -4.24
N CYS A 29 -4.17 -7.00 -3.28
CA CYS A 29 -4.66 -7.92 -2.25
C CYS A 29 -3.84 -7.77 -0.96
N ILE A 30 -4.47 -8.02 0.19
CA ILE A 30 -3.82 -8.05 1.50
C ILE A 30 -4.13 -9.39 2.13
N LEU A 31 -3.09 -10.15 2.45
CA LEU A 31 -3.20 -11.45 3.10
C LEU A 31 -2.46 -11.41 4.43
N GLY A 32 -3.19 -11.07 5.50
CA GLY A 32 -2.61 -10.85 6.82
C GLY A 32 -1.60 -9.71 6.81
N SER A 33 -0.33 -10.04 7.01
CA SER A 33 0.77 -9.05 7.04
C SER A 33 1.53 -8.92 5.71
N VAL A 34 1.06 -9.61 4.66
CA VAL A 34 1.64 -9.54 3.31
C VAL A 34 0.72 -8.72 2.42
N ILE A 35 1.30 -7.79 1.66
CA ILE A 35 0.57 -7.00 0.66
C ILE A 35 1.04 -7.40 -0.73
N TYR A 36 0.08 -7.62 -1.62
CA TYR A 36 0.32 -7.86 -3.04
C TYR A 36 -0.01 -6.60 -3.81
N VAL A 37 0.96 -6.12 -4.58
CA VAL A 37 0.84 -4.85 -5.31
C VAL A 37 1.11 -5.02 -6.80
N LYS A 38 0.54 -4.15 -7.61
CA LYS A 38 0.81 -4.09 -9.06
C LYS A 38 1.37 -2.73 -9.43
N PRO A 39 2.34 -2.63 -10.35
CA PRO A 39 2.77 -1.34 -10.88
C PRO A 39 1.58 -0.65 -11.54
N VAL A 40 1.41 0.63 -11.25
CA VAL A 40 0.43 1.48 -11.92
C VAL A 40 1.14 2.64 -12.59
N PRO A 41 0.64 3.12 -13.75
CA PRO A 41 1.13 4.39 -14.30
C PRO A 41 0.94 5.51 -13.27
N ASP A 42 1.73 6.58 -13.38
CA ASP A 42 1.59 7.78 -12.57
C ASP A 42 0.21 8.40 -12.81
N VAL A 43 -0.77 7.86 -12.11
CA VAL A 43 -2.12 8.36 -12.05
C VAL A 43 -2.05 9.61 -11.21
N ASN A 44 -2.69 10.69 -11.65
CA ASN A 44 -2.87 11.95 -10.92
C ASN A 44 -3.48 11.80 -9.50
N GLY A 45 -3.62 10.58 -8.97
CA GLY A 45 -3.94 10.29 -7.58
C GLY A 45 -2.72 10.49 -6.70
N THR A 46 -2.85 11.40 -5.73
CA THR A 46 -1.86 11.61 -4.69
C THR A 46 -1.57 10.27 -3.99
N PRO A 47 -0.32 9.80 -3.94
CA PRO A 47 0.02 8.56 -3.25
C PRO A 47 -0.43 8.67 -1.80
N VAL A 48 -1.17 7.66 -1.35
CA VAL A 48 -1.80 7.70 -0.02
C VAL A 48 -0.77 7.37 1.05
N TYR A 49 0.22 6.54 0.71
CA TYR A 49 1.22 6.04 1.66
C TYR A 49 2.62 5.88 1.04
N GLY A 50 3.67 6.15 1.83
CA GLY A 50 5.03 5.78 1.47
C GLY A 50 5.36 4.33 1.84
N LEU A 51 6.23 3.67 1.07
CA LEU A 51 6.69 2.30 1.34
C LEU A 51 7.20 2.12 2.79
N GLY A 52 7.98 3.08 3.29
CA GLY A 52 8.52 3.03 4.65
C GLY A 52 7.45 3.12 5.75
N GLU A 53 6.30 3.75 5.48
CA GLU A 53 5.17 3.77 6.42
C GLU A 53 4.44 2.45 6.42
N VAL A 54 4.22 1.89 5.23
CA VAL A 54 3.57 0.58 5.04
C VAL A 54 4.35 -0.52 5.77
N LEU A 55 5.68 -0.55 5.65
CA LEU A 55 6.53 -1.58 6.25
C LEU A 55 6.59 -1.54 7.79
N LYS A 56 6.08 -0.49 8.44
CA LYS A 56 5.90 -0.48 9.91
C LYS A 56 4.79 -1.42 10.36
N TYR A 57 3.82 -1.71 9.48
CA TYR A 57 2.61 -2.45 9.80
C TYR A 57 2.50 -3.78 9.07
N TYR A 58 3.11 -3.87 7.89
CA TYR A 58 3.10 -5.06 7.04
C TYR A 58 4.51 -5.62 6.93
N ARG A 59 4.63 -6.95 7.04
CA ARG A 59 5.92 -7.65 7.09
C ARG A 59 6.56 -7.82 5.71
N LYS A 60 5.73 -7.87 4.66
CA LYS A 60 6.21 -8.16 3.30
C LYS A 60 5.33 -7.49 2.25
N ILE A 61 5.95 -7.05 1.18
CA ILE A 61 5.27 -6.61 -0.04
C ILE A 61 5.75 -7.49 -1.19
N GLU A 62 4.80 -8.05 -1.93
CA GLU A 62 5.05 -8.82 -3.14
C GLU A 62 4.53 -8.03 -4.34
N VAL A 63 5.46 -7.65 -5.22
CA VAL A 63 5.11 -7.05 -6.50
C VAL A 63 4.68 -8.18 -7.43
N MET A 64 3.39 -8.20 -7.76
CA MET A 64 2.86 -9.12 -8.75
C MET A 64 3.36 -8.68 -10.13
N GLY A 65 4.19 -9.53 -10.74
CA GLY A 65 4.51 -9.43 -12.16
C GLY A 65 3.25 -9.59 -13.02
N LYS A 66 3.36 -9.20 -14.29
CA LYS A 66 2.33 -9.52 -15.29
C LYS A 66 2.11 -11.02 -15.38
#